data_AF-A0AAV4NFM4-F1
#
_entry.id   AF-A0AAV4NFM4-F1
#
_cell.length_a   1.000
_cell.length_b   1.000
_cell.length_c   1.000
_cell.angle_alpha   90.00
_cell.angle_beta   90.00
_cell.angle_gamma   90.00
#
_symmetry.space_group_name_H-M   'P 1'
#
loop_
_entity.id
_entity.type
_entity.pdbx_description
1 polymer ?
#
loop_
_entity_poly.entity_id
_entity_poly.type
_entity_poly.pdbx_seq_one_letter_code
_entity_poly.pdbx_strand_id
1 'polypeptide(L)'
;MSLPNLLPLLSRGWWNTWDYPSRIHDQHFGSGLLDSDLLPPSLYIDVKIVDNSIVIHGKHEERTDEHGFISREFTRRYLLPEGTEPETVTSFLSLEGVLTIEAPKKAIEPSPSNERVVPITLEKPAVGS
;
A
#
# COMPACT_ATOMS: atom_id res chain seq x y z
N MET A 1 -29.19 -3.52 -35.65
CA MET A 1 -28.95 -2.08 -35.37
C MET A 1 -27.80 -1.98 -34.38
N SER A 2 -26.88 -1.06 -34.66
CA SER A 2 -25.62 -0.79 -33.96
C SER A 2 -25.82 -0.29 -32.52
N LEU A 3 -24.77 -0.51 -31.70
CA LEU A 3 -24.56 -0.07 -30.30
C LEU A 3 -24.88 1.42 -30.03
N PRO A 4 -24.95 1.80 -28.73
CA PRO A 4 -23.78 2.52 -28.23
C PRO A 4 -23.21 1.99 -26.91
N ASN A 5 -21.88 2.03 -26.85
CA ASN A 5 -21.05 2.02 -25.66
C ASN A 5 -21.47 3.12 -24.68
N LEU A 6 -21.52 2.80 -23.39
CA LEU A 6 -21.41 3.78 -22.31
C LEU A 6 -20.61 3.17 -21.16
N LEU A 7 -19.30 3.42 -21.17
CA LEU A 7 -18.56 3.59 -19.92
C LEU A 7 -18.50 5.09 -19.65
N PRO A 8 -18.86 5.53 -18.43
CA PRO A 8 -18.15 6.59 -17.78
C PRO A 8 -17.41 6.06 -16.55
N LEU A 9 -16.12 6.35 -16.61
CA LEU A 9 -15.12 6.32 -15.57
C LEU A 9 -15.55 7.08 -14.30
N LEU A 10 -15.04 6.55 -13.19
CA LEU A 10 -14.59 7.27 -11.98
C LEU A 10 -15.62 7.58 -10.87
N SER A 11 -15.37 6.88 -9.77
CA SER A 11 -15.35 7.37 -8.39
C SER A 11 -16.60 7.15 -7.54
N ARG A 12 -16.37 6.34 -6.50
CA ARG A 12 -17.18 6.06 -5.30
C ARG A 12 -18.33 5.04 -5.47
N GLY A 13 -18.21 3.89 -4.80
CA GLY A 13 -19.42 3.20 -4.32
C GLY A 13 -19.43 1.68 -4.16
N TRP A 14 -18.46 0.90 -4.66
CA TRP A 14 -18.65 -0.56 -4.82
C TRP A 14 -17.76 -1.47 -3.94
N TRP A 15 -17.50 -1.09 -2.68
CA TRP A 15 -16.96 -2.06 -1.69
C TRP A 15 -17.74 -2.05 -0.35
N ASN A 16 -18.79 -1.24 -0.24
CA ASN A 16 -19.54 -1.04 1.01
C ASN A 16 -20.73 -2.00 1.21
N THR A 17 -20.78 -3.16 0.55
CA THR A 17 -21.95 -4.06 0.63
C THR A 17 -21.66 -5.56 0.72
N TRP A 18 -20.40 -5.98 0.83
CA TRP A 18 -20.06 -7.38 1.09
C TRP A 18 -19.33 -7.46 2.42
N ASP A 19 -19.86 -8.28 3.33
CA ASP A 19 -19.44 -8.55 4.71
C ASP A 19 -20.09 -7.69 5.80
N TYR A 20 -21.42 -7.62 5.75
CA TYR A 20 -22.25 -7.46 6.96
C TYR A 20 -22.27 -8.83 7.68
N PRO A 21 -21.68 -9.00 8.88
CA PRO A 21 -21.82 -10.27 9.58
C PRO A 21 -23.25 -10.39 10.13
N SER A 22 -23.84 -11.57 9.94
CA SER A 22 -25.06 -11.96 10.65
C SER A 22 -24.83 -11.83 12.15
N ARG A 23 -25.62 -10.95 12.77
CA ARG A 23 -25.76 -10.70 14.21
C ARG A 23 -25.40 -11.93 15.06
N ILE A 24 -24.21 -11.92 15.67
CA ILE A 24 -23.77 -12.96 16.60
C ILE A 24 -24.58 -12.80 17.90
N HIS A 25 -25.13 -13.92 18.39
CA HIS A 25 -26.14 -13.97 19.46
C HIS A 25 -25.59 -13.97 20.89
N ASP A 26 -24.41 -13.39 21.13
CA ASP A 26 -23.82 -13.28 22.48
C ASP A 26 -23.19 -11.89 22.65
N GLN A 27 -23.96 -10.96 23.22
CA GLN A 27 -23.72 -9.52 23.11
C GLN A 27 -23.11 -8.88 24.37
N HIS A 28 -22.26 -9.61 25.10
CA HIS A 28 -21.42 -9.04 26.16
C HIS A 28 -20.04 -9.74 26.24
N PHE A 29 -19.17 -9.48 25.27
CA PHE A 29 -17.72 -9.74 25.38
C PHE A 29 -16.99 -8.41 25.48
N GLY A 30 -17.19 -7.74 26.61
CA GLY A 30 -16.70 -6.39 26.87
C GLY A 30 -15.45 -6.39 27.74
N SER A 31 -14.32 -6.84 27.20
CA SER A 31 -13.06 -6.17 27.51
C SER A 31 -12.60 -5.52 26.20
N GLY A 32 -12.49 -4.19 26.20
CA GLY A 32 -11.97 -3.47 25.04
C GLY A 32 -10.54 -3.92 24.83
N LEU A 33 -10.25 -4.50 23.66
CA LEU A 33 -8.89 -4.91 23.33
C LEU A 33 -8.00 -3.67 23.33
N LEU A 34 -6.99 -3.65 24.19
CA LEU A 34 -5.99 -2.59 24.21
C LEU A 34 -4.96 -2.86 23.13
N ASP A 35 -4.26 -1.83 22.64
CA ASP A 35 -3.17 -2.01 21.67
C ASP A 35 -2.07 -2.96 22.21
N SER A 36 -1.89 -3.03 23.53
CA SER A 36 -1.03 -3.99 24.23
C SER A 36 -1.48 -5.44 24.14
N ASP A 37 -2.77 -5.70 23.87
CA ASP A 37 -3.29 -7.05 23.61
C ASP A 37 -3.12 -7.44 22.14
N LEU A 38 -3.01 -6.45 21.25
CA LEU A 38 -2.84 -6.62 19.81
C LEU A 38 -1.36 -6.75 19.41
N LEU A 39 -0.45 -6.10 20.15
CA LEU A 39 0.98 -6.08 19.89
C LEU A 39 1.78 -6.57 21.10
N PRO A 40 1.80 -7.89 21.40
CA PRO A 40 2.68 -8.41 22.43
C PRO A 40 4.11 -8.58 21.93
N PRO A 41 5.07 -8.73 22.85
CA PRO A 41 6.47 -9.04 22.53
C PRO A 41 6.68 -10.38 21.80
N SER A 42 5.65 -11.22 21.65
CA SER A 42 5.68 -12.53 20.98
C SER A 42 5.03 -12.56 19.58
N LEU A 43 4.78 -11.39 18.98
CA LEU A 43 4.20 -11.31 17.64
C LEU A 43 5.18 -11.86 16.57
N TYR A 44 4.81 -12.98 15.95
CA TYR A 44 5.49 -13.47 14.76
C TYR A 44 4.98 -12.71 13.53
N ILE A 45 5.88 -12.20 12.71
CA ILE A 45 5.56 -11.54 11.43
C ILE A 45 6.41 -12.15 10.32
N ASP A 46 5.75 -12.58 9.25
CA ASP A 46 6.35 -12.98 7.98
C ASP A 46 5.93 -12.00 6.89
N VAL A 47 6.89 -11.56 6.08
CA VAL A 47 6.66 -10.67 4.93
C VAL A 47 7.26 -11.34 3.70
N LYS A 48 6.43 -11.53 2.68
CA LYS A 48 6.84 -12.16 1.43
C LYS A 48 6.23 -11.47 0.22
N ILE A 49 6.82 -11.70 -0.93
CA ILE A 49 6.26 -11.28 -2.22
C ILE A 49 5.70 -12.50 -2.93
N VAL A 50 4.42 -12.43 -3.32
CA VAL A 50 3.70 -13.50 -4.04
C VAL A 50 2.83 -12.83 -5.10
N ASP A 51 2.93 -13.27 -6.35
CA ASP A 51 2.24 -12.72 -7.54
C ASP A 51 2.11 -11.19 -7.52
N ASN A 52 3.27 -10.50 -7.58
CA ASN A 52 3.36 -9.04 -7.58
C ASN A 52 2.63 -8.36 -6.40
N SER A 53 2.56 -9.03 -5.26
CA SER A 53 1.92 -8.51 -4.04
C SER A 53 2.79 -8.75 -2.83
N ILE A 54 2.84 -7.79 -1.93
CA ILE A 54 3.34 -7.96 -0.58
C ILE A 54 2.28 -8.72 0.21
N VAL A 55 2.65 -9.85 0.81
CA VAL A 55 1.81 -10.63 1.72
C VAL A 55 2.45 -10.58 3.09
N ILE A 56 1.70 -10.05 4.06
CA ILE A 56 2.09 -9.94 5.45
C ILE A 56 1.26 -10.95 6.22
N HIS A 57 1.93 -11.89 6.87
CA HIS A 57 1.32 -12.83 7.79
C HIS A 57 1.75 -12.48 9.20
N GLY A 58 0.80 -12.31 10.11
CA GLY A 58 1.06 -12.00 11.51
C GLY A 58 0.37 -13.02 12.40
N LYS A 59 1.10 -13.58 13.35
CA LYS A 59 0.57 -14.56 14.30
C LYS A 59 0.98 -14.21 15.73
N HIS A 60 -0.02 -14.17 16.58
CA HIS A 60 0.08 -14.09 18.02
C HIS A 60 -0.26 -15.48 18.58
N GLU A 61 0.73 -16.16 19.17
CA GLU A 61 0.54 -17.48 19.79
C GLU A 61 -0.39 -17.44 21.00
N GLU A 62 -1.13 -18.52 21.23
CA GLU A 62 -2.07 -18.61 22.33
C GLU A 62 -1.43 -18.25 23.68
N ARG A 63 -2.04 -17.30 24.37
CA ARG A 63 -1.65 -16.80 25.69
C ARG A 63 -2.84 -16.95 26.63
N THR A 64 -2.59 -17.33 27.87
CA THR A 64 -3.60 -17.26 28.93
C THR A 64 -3.74 -15.81 29.41
N ASP A 65 -4.97 -15.33 29.58
CA ASP A 65 -5.29 -14.05 30.19
C ASP A 65 -6.25 -14.22 31.38
N GLU A 66 -6.71 -13.11 31.97
CA GLU A 66 -7.61 -13.12 33.14
C GLU A 66 -8.96 -13.81 32.88
N HIS A 67 -9.32 -14.04 31.61
CA HIS A 67 -10.63 -14.55 31.20
C HIS A 67 -10.57 -15.82 30.34
N GLY A 68 -9.39 -16.35 30.04
CA GLY A 68 -9.22 -17.58 29.27
C GLY A 68 -7.95 -17.58 28.44
N PHE A 69 -8.09 -17.86 27.14
CA PHE A 69 -6.99 -17.93 26.19
C PHE A 69 -7.25 -16.98 25.04
N ILE A 70 -6.18 -16.34 24.57
CA ILE A 70 -6.21 -15.40 23.45
C ILE A 70 -5.16 -15.76 22.42
N SER A 71 -5.58 -15.93 21.18
CA SER A 71 -4.71 -16.09 20.02
C SER A 71 -5.29 -15.27 18.87
N ARG A 72 -4.41 -14.73 18.03
CA ARG A 72 -4.81 -13.94 16.86
C ARG A 72 -3.90 -14.25 15.69
N GLU A 73 -4.47 -14.31 14.50
CA GLU A 73 -3.74 -14.51 13.26
C GLU A 73 -4.36 -13.61 12.19
N PHE A 74 -3.52 -12.96 11.39
CA PHE A 74 -3.97 -12.13 10.29
C PHE A 74 -3.10 -12.32 9.06
N THR A 75 -3.71 -12.11 7.90
CA THR A 75 -3.00 -11.97 6.62
C THR A 75 -3.46 -10.70 5.93
N ARG A 76 -2.52 -9.87 5.47
CA ARG A 76 -2.80 -8.70 4.64
C ARG A 76 -2.05 -8.82 3.33
N ARG A 77 -2.70 -8.48 2.22
CA ARG A 77 -2.10 -8.49 0.88
C ARG A 77 -2.20 -7.10 0.26
N TYR A 78 -1.09 -6.59 -0.26
CA TYR A 78 -0.99 -5.31 -0.96
C TYR A 78 -0.38 -5.54 -2.33
N LEU A 79 -1.03 -5.05 -3.39
CA LEU A 79 -0.44 -5.07 -4.72
C LEU A 79 0.80 -4.17 -4.75
N LEU A 80 1.89 -4.67 -5.34
CA LEU A 80 3.06 -3.84 -5.59
C LEU A 80 2.71 -2.78 -6.63
N PRO A 81 3.19 -1.54 -6.46
CA PRO A 81 3.07 -0.52 -7.49
C PRO A 81 3.70 -0.96 -8.81
N GLU A 82 3.17 -0.47 -9.92
CA GLU A 82 3.77 -0.69 -11.23
C GLU A 82 5.19 -0.09 -11.29
N GLY A 83 6.12 -0.84 -11.89
CA GLY A 83 7.52 -0.44 -12.00
C GLY A 83 8.36 -0.67 -10.74
N THR A 84 7.81 -1.34 -9.71
CA THR A 84 8.60 -1.85 -8.58
C THR A 84 9.28 -3.16 -8.97
N GLU A 85 10.58 -3.25 -8.71
CA GLU A 85 11.34 -4.50 -8.84
C GLU A 85 11.23 -5.27 -7.51
N PRO A 86 10.65 -6.49 -7.47
CA PRO A 86 10.40 -7.22 -6.22
C PRO A 86 11.61 -7.37 -5.30
N GLU A 87 12.78 -7.60 -5.88
CA GLU A 87 14.05 -7.78 -5.16
C GLU A 87 14.53 -6.52 -4.43
N THR A 88 13.95 -5.35 -4.76
CA THR A 88 14.30 -4.06 -4.14
C THR A 88 13.41 -3.72 -2.95
N VAL A 89 12.38 -4.53 -2.67
CA VAL A 89 11.48 -4.32 -1.54
C VAL A 89 12.21 -4.64 -0.24
N THR A 90 12.08 -3.75 0.72
CA THR A 90 12.65 -3.92 2.07
C THR A 90 11.56 -3.78 3.12
N SER A 91 11.79 -4.35 4.29
CA SER A 91 10.85 -4.27 5.42
C SER A 91 11.58 -4.09 6.74
N PHE A 92 10.99 -3.33 7.65
CA PHE A 92 11.51 -3.06 8.99
C PHE A 92 10.38 -2.98 10.01
N LEU A 93 10.55 -3.61 11.16
CA LEU A 93 9.63 -3.53 12.30
C LEU A 93 10.29 -2.70 13.40
N SER A 94 9.66 -1.60 13.80
CA SER A 94 10.15 -0.77 14.89
C SER A 94 9.84 -1.38 16.27
N LEU A 95 10.52 -0.89 17.31
CA LEU A 95 10.24 -1.28 18.70
C LEU A 95 8.82 -0.91 19.16
N GLU A 96 8.23 0.10 18.54
CA GLU A 96 6.84 0.53 18.79
C GLU A 96 5.80 -0.31 18.02
N GLY A 97 6.22 -1.41 17.36
CA GLY A 97 5.32 -2.33 16.67
C GLY A 97 4.84 -1.85 15.30
N VAL A 98 5.50 -0.86 14.70
CA VAL A 98 5.14 -0.35 13.37
C VAL A 98 5.94 -1.10 12.31
N LEU A 99 5.26 -1.88 11.48
CA LEU A 99 5.84 -2.53 10.31
C LEU A 99 5.84 -1.55 9.13
N THR A 100 7.03 -1.19 8.67
CA THR A 100 7.25 -0.38 7.47
C THR A 100 7.75 -1.28 6.35
N ILE A 101 7.15 -1.16 5.16
CA ILE A 101 7.57 -1.86 3.96
C ILE A 101 7.80 -0.82 2.87
N GLU A 102 9.02 -0.79 2.33
CA GLU A 102 9.42 0.14 1.27
C GLU A 102 9.51 -0.61 -0.05
N ALA A 103 8.89 -0.04 -1.08
CA ALA A 103 8.82 -0.61 -2.42
C ALA A 103 9.24 0.47 -3.44
N PRO A 104 10.55 0.66 -3.66
CA PRO A 104 11.05 1.68 -4.57
C PRO A 104 10.51 1.47 -5.99
N LYS A 105 10.12 2.55 -6.64
CA LYS A 105 9.83 2.53 -8.08
C LYS A 105 11.11 2.81 -8.84
N LYS A 106 11.25 2.17 -10.00
CA LYS A 106 12.29 2.55 -10.96
C LYS A 106 12.16 4.04 -11.29
N ALA A 107 13.27 4.76 -11.22
CA ALA A 107 13.30 6.14 -11.69
C ALA A 107 12.87 6.15 -13.16
N ILE A 108 11.86 6.97 -13.48
CA ILE A 108 11.55 7.28 -14.87
C ILE A 108 12.72 8.13 -15.34
N GLU A 109 13.59 7.55 -16.17
CA GLU A 109 14.61 8.31 -16.91
C GLU A 109 13.89 9.53 -17.52
N PRO A 110 14.32 10.78 -17.22
CA PRO A 110 13.69 11.94 -17.82
C PRO A 110 13.74 11.74 -19.33
N SER A 111 12.57 11.70 -19.97
CA SER A 111 12.48 11.64 -21.42
C SER A 111 13.42 12.69 -22.00
N PRO A 112 14.31 12.35 -22.96
CA PRO A 112 15.24 13.31 -23.51
C PRO A 112 14.44 14.52 -23.99
N SER A 113 14.68 15.69 -23.39
CA SER A 113 13.94 16.88 -23.78
C SER A 113 14.30 17.21 -25.23
N ASN A 114 13.29 17.45 -26.06
CA ASN A 114 13.49 17.96 -27.42
C ASN A 114 13.81 19.47 -27.41
N GLU A 115 14.33 19.99 -26.29
CA GLU A 115 14.60 21.41 -26.11
C GLU A 115 15.93 21.76 -26.79
N ARG A 116 15.85 22.58 -27.84
CA ARG A 116 17.03 23.12 -28.52
C ARG A 116 17.06 24.64 -28.34
N VAL A 117 18.11 25.14 -27.71
CA VAL A 117 18.39 26.58 -27.64
C VAL A 117 18.77 27.08 -29.03
N VAL A 118 18.02 28.05 -29.56
CA VAL A 118 18.32 28.72 -30.83
C VAL A 118 18.93 30.10 -30.52
N PRO A 119 20.18 30.37 -30.91
CA PRO A 119 20.82 31.66 -30.63
C PRO A 119 20.20 32.79 -31.47
N ILE A 120 19.93 33.93 -30.82
CA ILE A 120 19.45 35.14 -31.49
C ILE A 120 20.66 35.87 -32.08
N THR A 121 20.66 36.09 -33.39
CA THR A 121 21.66 36.93 -34.07
C THR A 121 21.10 38.34 -34.21
N LEU A 122 21.75 39.33 -33.60
CA LEU A 122 21.39 40.74 -33.71
C LEU A 122 22.11 41.34 -34.93
N GLU A 123 21.38 41.69 -35.98
CA GLU A 123 21.97 42.39 -37.12
C GLU A 123 22.36 43.82 -36.70
N LYS A 124 23.62 44.19 -36.93
CA LYS A 124 24.09 45.56 -36.70
C LYS A 124 23.57 46.48 -37.82
N PRO A 125 23.11 47.70 -37.53
CA PRO A 125 22.77 48.67 -38.56
C PRO A 125 24.01 48.97 -39.41
N ALA A 126 23.84 49.00 -40.73
CA ALA A 126 24.87 49.47 -41.65
C ALA A 126 25.13 50.96 -41.37
N VAL A 127 26.28 51.28 -40.77
CA VAL A 127 26.75 52.66 -40.67
C VAL A 127 27.24 53.05 -42.07
N GLY A 128 26.42 53.83 -42.78
CA GLY A 128 26.78 54.45 -44.04
C GLY A 128 28.02 55.33 -43.85
N SER A 129 28.98 55.16 -44.76
CA SER A 129 30.25 55.90 -44.83
C SER A 129 30.06 57.34 -45.30
#